data_AF-A0A6H5K9K5-F1
#
_entry.id   AF-A0A6H5K9K5-F1
#
_cell.length_a   1.000
_cell.length_b   1.000
_cell.length_c   1.000
_cell.angle_alpha   90.00
_cell.angle_beta   90.00
_cell.angle_gamma   90.00
#
_symmetry.space_group_name_H-M   'P 1'
#
loop_
_entity.id
_entity.type
_entity.pdbx_description
1 polymer ?
#
loop_
_entity_poly.entity_id
_entity_poly.type
_entity_poly.pdbx_seq_one_letter_code
_entity_poly.pdbx_strand_id
1 'polypeptide(L)'
;MRAPDGTEFTDRAEYRKYLFLTQYTFKDREGEILRKLPGDIDGQPFDLTSLRRCEVALLDRSEAVQVDELSDCSTRDGNLKDATKKG
;
A
#
# COMPACT_ATOMS: atom_id res chain seq x y z
N MET A 1 7.19 -3.02 -21.32
CA MET A 1 7.47 -2.47 -19.98
C MET A 1 7.75 -3.65 -19.06
N ARG A 2 8.62 -3.48 -18.06
CA ARG A 2 9.00 -4.57 -17.16
C ARG A 2 8.84 -4.13 -15.72
N ALA A 3 8.11 -4.90 -14.92
CA ALA A 3 7.92 -4.65 -13.50
C ALA A 3 9.16 -5.06 -12.68
N PRO A 4 9.31 -4.58 -11.43
CA PRO A 4 10.48 -4.88 -10.59
C PRO A 4 10.72 -6.38 -10.34
N ASP A 5 9.66 -7.18 -10.33
CA ASP A 5 9.71 -8.64 -10.17
C ASP A 5 10.11 -9.38 -11.47
N GLY A 6 10.24 -8.63 -12.57
CA GLY A 6 10.62 -9.14 -13.88
C GLY A 6 9.45 -9.40 -14.83
N THR A 7 8.19 -9.27 -14.38
CA THR A 7 7.01 -9.49 -15.22
C THR A 7 6.96 -8.47 -16.37
N GLU A 8 6.70 -8.95 -17.59
CA GLU A 8 6.69 -8.13 -18.81
C GLU A 8 5.28 -7.82 -19.29
N PHE A 9 5.09 -6.59 -19.79
CA PHE A 9 3.81 -6.08 -20.27
C PHE A 9 4.00 -5.36 -21.61
N THR A 10 3.09 -5.63 -22.55
CA THR A 10 2.99 -4.92 -23.83
C THR A 10 1.98 -3.77 -23.76
N ASP A 11 0.94 -3.90 -22.94
CA ASP A 11 -0.04 -2.85 -22.69
C ASP A 11 0.32 -1.98 -21.47
N ARG A 12 0.16 -0.66 -21.62
CA ARG A 12 0.53 0.31 -20.58
C ARG A 12 -0.49 0.36 -19.45
N ALA A 13 -1.78 0.16 -19.73
CA ALA A 13 -2.81 0.17 -18.70
C ALA A 13 -2.67 -1.08 -17.81
N GLU A 14 -2.41 -2.24 -18.41
CA GLU A 14 -2.14 -3.48 -17.68
C GLU A 14 -0.89 -3.36 -16.80
N TYR A 15 0.21 -2.82 -17.34
CA TYR A 15 1.41 -2.55 -16.56
C TYR A 15 1.15 -1.67 -15.33
N ARG A 16 0.41 -0.57 -15.51
CA ARG A 16 0.08 0.36 -14.41
C ARG A 16 -0.83 -0.28 -13.37
N LYS A 17 -1.85 -1.02 -13.82
CA LYS A 17 -2.75 -1.76 -12.92
C LYS A 17 -1.97 -2.79 -12.12
N TYR A 18 -1.07 -3.52 -12.76
CA TYR A 18 -0.23 -4.51 -12.11
C TYR A 18 0.69 -3.87 -11.05
N LEU A 19 1.40 -2.80 -11.41
CA LEU A 19 2.24 -2.08 -10.45
C LEU A 19 1.43 -1.56 -9.26
N PHE A 20 0.25 -1.01 -9.51
CA PHE A 20 -0.60 -0.53 -8.42
C PHE A 20 -0.95 -1.66 -7.44
N LEU A 21 -1.50 -2.76 -7.95
CA LEU A 21 -1.93 -3.89 -7.12
C LEU A 21 -0.78 -4.60 -6.39
N THR A 22 0.45 -4.54 -6.91
CA THR A 22 1.59 -5.28 -6.35
C THR A 22 2.53 -4.41 -5.52
N GLN A 23 2.70 -3.14 -5.88
CA GLN A 23 3.66 -2.23 -5.25
C GLN A 23 3.00 -1.17 -4.37
N TYR A 24 1.76 -0.79 -4.67
CA TYR A 24 1.07 0.34 -4.01
C TYR A 24 -0.23 -0.09 -3.32
N THR A 25 -0.37 -1.38 -3.02
CA THR A 25 -1.51 -1.93 -2.30
C THR A 25 -1.04 -2.98 -1.29
N PHE A 26 -1.51 -2.87 -0.06
CA PHE A 26 -1.56 -4.00 0.86
C PHE A 26 -3.00 -4.50 0.93
N LYS A 27 -3.20 -5.76 0.53
CA LYS A 27 -4.51 -6.38 0.43
C LYS A 27 -4.50 -7.81 0.98
N ASP A 28 -5.56 -8.18 1.69
CA ASP A 28 -5.83 -9.54 2.16
C ASP A 28 -4.70 -10.13 3.01
N ARG A 29 -4.17 -9.34 3.96
CA ARG A 29 -3.04 -9.74 4.83
C ARG A 29 -3.49 -9.92 6.28
N GLU A 30 -2.85 -10.85 7.00
CA GLU A 30 -3.19 -11.14 8.38
C GLU A 30 -1.98 -11.48 9.25
N GLY A 31 -1.84 -10.79 10.39
CA GLY A 31 -0.80 -11.10 11.37
C GLY A 31 0.63 -10.70 10.95
N GLU A 32 0.75 -9.78 10.00
CA GLU A 32 2.03 -9.44 9.37
C GLU A 32 2.50 -8.02 9.69
N ILE A 33 3.81 -7.81 9.61
CA ILE A 33 4.41 -6.48 9.61
C ILE A 33 4.62 -6.05 8.16
N LEU A 34 3.85 -5.05 7.72
CA LEU A 34 3.83 -4.54 6.36
C LEU A 34 4.54 -3.20 6.31
N ARG A 35 5.58 -3.08 5.48
CA ARG A 35 6.43 -1.89 5.41
C ARG A 35 6.67 -1.41 4.01
N LYS A 36 6.72 -0.09 3.85
CA LYS A 36 7.35 0.61 2.73
C LYS A 36 8.48 1.49 3.25
N LEU A 37 9.65 1.40 2.62
CA LEU A 37 10.85 2.18 2.93
C LEU A 37 10.94 3.43 2.06
N PRO A 38 11.78 4.42 2.42
CA PRO A 38 12.01 5.60 1.58
C PRO A 38 12.35 5.22 0.14
N GLY A 39 11.61 5.78 -0.83
CA GLY A 39 11.72 5.47 -2.25
C GLY A 39 10.81 4.34 -2.77
N ASP A 40 10.12 3.60 -1.90
CA ASP A 40 9.24 2.50 -2.32
C ASP A 40 7.87 2.98 -2.85
N ILE A 41 7.40 4.17 -2.42
CA ILE A 41 6.10 4.75 -2.80
C ILE A 41 6.30 5.91 -3.78
N ASP A 42 7.33 6.74 -3.54
CA ASP A 42 7.70 7.87 -4.39
C ASP A 42 6.53 8.81 -4.75
N GLY A 43 5.65 9.05 -3.77
CA GLY A 43 4.47 9.90 -3.92
C GLY A 43 3.31 9.29 -4.70
N GLN A 44 3.35 8.02 -5.09
CA GLN A 44 2.17 7.34 -5.62
C GLN A 44 1.09 7.19 -4.52
N PRO A 45 -0.20 7.19 -4.87
CA PRO A 45 -1.26 6.81 -3.93
C PRO A 45 -1.06 5.38 -3.41
N PHE A 46 -1.43 5.13 -2.16
CA PHE A 46 -1.26 3.83 -1.52
C PHE A 46 -2.57 3.31 -0.90
N ASP A 47 -2.90 2.05 -1.15
CA ASP A 47 -4.13 1.43 -0.66
C ASP A 47 -3.84 0.39 0.44
N LEU A 48 -4.56 0.51 1.56
CA LEU A 48 -4.63 -0.49 2.62
C LEU A 48 -6.06 -1.05 2.65
N THR A 49 -6.25 -2.32 2.29
CA THR A 49 -7.59 -2.93 2.22
C THR A 49 -7.61 -4.35 2.79
N SER A 50 -8.67 -4.68 3.53
CA SER A 50 -8.92 -6.02 4.09
C SER A 50 -7.72 -6.58 4.88
N LEU A 51 -7.19 -5.77 5.81
CA LEU A 51 -6.06 -6.14 6.68
C LEU A 51 -6.54 -6.51 8.08
N ARG A 52 -6.00 -7.60 8.65
CA ARG A 52 -6.33 -8.06 10.00
C ARG A 52 -5.09 -8.23 10.86
N ARG A 53 -5.09 -7.71 12.09
CA ARG A 53 -4.00 -7.96 13.06
C ARG A 53 -2.59 -7.64 12.50
N CYS A 54 -2.50 -6.68 11.58
CA CYS A 54 -1.25 -6.30 10.94
C CYS A 54 -0.64 -5.07 11.62
N GLU A 55 0.69 -4.97 11.59
CA GLU A 55 1.41 -3.73 11.88
C GLU A 55 1.82 -3.09 10.56
N VAL A 56 1.36 -1.87 10.28
CA VAL A 56 1.63 -1.17 9.02
C VAL A 56 2.54 0.03 9.26
N ALA A 57 3.61 0.16 8.47
CA ALA A 57 4.54 1.29 8.50
C ALA A 57 4.85 1.77 7.06
N LEU A 58 4.26 2.90 6.66
CA LEU A 58 4.55 3.55 5.37
C LEU A 58 5.57 4.66 5.59
N LEU A 59 6.86 4.34 5.49
CA LEU A 59 7.96 5.25 5.82
C LEU A 59 8.44 6.09 4.63
N ASP A 60 7.57 6.29 3.65
CA ASP A 60 7.84 7.05 2.45
C ASP A 60 6.72 8.04 2.16
N ARG A 61 7.02 9.05 1.36
CA ARG A 61 6.01 10.01 0.92
C ARG A 61 4.97 9.31 0.06
N SER A 62 3.71 9.43 0.45
CA SER A 62 2.55 9.14 -0.39
C SER A 62 1.77 10.44 -0.65
N GLU A 63 1.16 10.58 -1.82
CA GLU A 63 0.21 11.66 -2.07
C GLU A 63 -1.09 11.48 -1.26
N ALA A 64 -1.56 10.23 -1.17
CA ALA A 64 -2.75 9.86 -0.42
C ALA A 64 -2.65 8.42 0.06
N VAL A 65 -3.18 8.13 1.24
CA VAL A 65 -3.34 6.77 1.74
C VAL A 65 -4.84 6.48 1.88
N GLN A 66 -5.34 5.55 1.08
CA GLN A 66 -6.71 5.06 1.20
C GLN A 66 -6.73 3.87 2.16
N VAL A 67 -7.68 3.89 3.09
CA VAL A 67 -7.80 2.86 4.13
C VAL A 67 -9.23 2.33 4.11
N ASP A 68 -9.37 1.03 3.91
CA ASP A 68 -10.65 0.34 3.86
C ASP A 68 -10.57 -1.01 4.58
N GLU A 69 -11.59 -1.38 5.35
CA GLU A 69 -11.66 -2.68 6.06
C GLU A 69 -10.40 -3.10 6.85
N LEU A 70 -9.92 -2.26 7.77
CA LEU A 70 -8.86 -2.63 8.72
C LEU A 70 -9.46 -3.10 10.05
N SER A 71 -8.98 -4.23 10.58
CA SER A 71 -9.38 -4.75 11.89
C SER A 71 -8.17 -5.17 12.71
N ASP A 72 -8.13 -4.73 13.98
CA ASP A 72 -7.04 -4.97 14.92
C ASP A 72 -5.63 -4.64 14.39
N CYS A 73 -5.53 -3.69 13.45
CA CYS A 73 -4.25 -3.27 12.91
C CYS A 73 -3.66 -2.12 13.73
N SER A 74 -2.35 -2.12 13.89
CA SER A 74 -1.60 -0.99 14.46
C SER A 74 -0.83 -0.29 13.35
N THR A 75 -0.73 1.02 13.45
CA THR A 75 0.10 1.82 12.55
C THR A 75 1.27 2.35 13.38
N ARG A 76 2.49 2.11 12.90
CA ARG A 76 3.68 2.79 13.43
C ARG A 76 3.99 3.90 12.45
N ASP A 77 3.58 5.11 12.80
CA ASP A 77 3.80 6.23 11.91
C ASP A 77 4.18 7.51 12.64
N GLY A 78 5.10 8.25 12.03
CA GLY A 78 5.34 9.65 12.34
C GLY A 78 4.32 10.57 11.67
N ASN A 79 3.50 10.08 10.72
CA ASN A 79 2.56 10.91 9.96
C ASN A 79 1.15 10.34 9.67
N LEU A 80 0.76 9.17 10.18
CA LEU A 80 -0.64 8.70 10.06
C LEU A 80 -1.54 9.37 11.13
N LYS A 81 -1.71 10.68 11.04
CA LYS A 81 -2.91 11.34 11.55
C LYS A 81 -3.84 11.50 10.36
N ASP A 82 -5.11 11.15 10.52
CA ASP A 82 -6.19 11.25 9.51
C ASP A 82 -6.51 9.98 8.70
N ALA A 83 -6.43 8.79 9.32
CA ALA A 83 -7.28 7.68 8.88
C ALA A 83 -8.75 8.02 9.21
N THR A 84 -9.39 8.77 8.31
CA THR A 84 -10.80 9.18 8.46
C THR A 84 -11.69 7.95 8.31
N LYS A 85 -12.25 7.51 9.43
CA LYS A 85 -13.31 6.49 9.47
C LYS A 85 -14.58 7.08 8.85
N LYS A 86 -14.87 6.81 7.58
CA LYS A 86 -16.22 7.02 7.04
C LYS A 86 -17.04 5.77 7.40
N GLY A 87 -18.00 5.97 8.29
CA GLY A 87 -19.03 4.98 8.62
C GLY A 87 -20.13 4.92 7.58
#